data_AF-T0DL78-F1
#
_entry.id   AF-T0DL78-F1
#
_cell.length_a   1.000
_cell.length_b   1.000
_cell.length_c   1.000
_cell.angle_alpha   90.00
_cell.angle_beta   90.00
_cell.angle_gamma   90.00
#
_symmetry.space_group_name_H-M   'P 1'
#
loop_
_entity.id
_entity.type
_entity.pdbx_description
1 polymer ?
#
loop_
_entity_poly.entity_id
_entity_poly.type
_entity_poly.pdbx_seq_one_letter_code
_entity_poly.pdbx_strand_id
1 'polypeptide(L)' 'MKNIVRKVLAALGLVISVVYLLNPTAGVIELIPDNIPYIGNLDEAGAVMLFLSCLKILRQSYLRD' A
#
# COMPACT_ATOMS: atom_id res chain seq x y z
N MET A 1 -18.34 15.94 -1.18
CA MET A 1 -17.80 15.02 -2.20
C MET A 1 -16.27 14.81 -2.11
N LYS A 2 -15.42 15.85 -2.01
CA LYS A 2 -13.96 15.64 -1.92
C LYS A 2 -13.50 14.71 -0.77
N ASN A 3 -14.17 14.75 0.39
CA ASN A 3 -13.81 13.91 1.53
C ASN A 3 -14.19 12.43 1.32
N ILE A 4 -15.37 12.14 0.75
CA ILE A 4 -15.77 10.74 0.49
C ILE A 4 -14.85 10.08 -0.54
N VAL A 5 -14.49 10.80 -1.61
CA VAL A 5 -13.56 10.28 -2.63
C VAL A 5 -12.20 9.97 -2.02
N ARG A 6 -11.67 10.85 -1.16
CA ARG A 6 -10.40 10.60 -0.46
C ARG A 6 -10.45 9.35 0.42
N LYS A 7 -11.55 9.15 1.17
CA LYS A 7 -11.73 7.94 2.00
C LYS A 7 -11.79 6.68 1.14
N VAL A 8 -12.55 6.70 0.05
CA VAL A 8 -12.67 5.57 -0.89
C VAL A 8 -11.32 5.23 -1.51
N LEU A 9 -10.58 6.22 -2.02
CA LEU A 9 -9.25 6.01 -2.59
C LEU A 9 -8.26 5.46 -1.55
N ALA A 10 -8.31 5.96 -0.31
CA ALA A 10 -7.46 5.45 0.76
C ALA A 10 -7.81 4.01 1.14
N ALA A 11 -9.10 3.65 1.18
CA ALA A 11 -9.52 2.27 1.44
C ALA A 11 -9.08 1.32 0.31
N LEU A 12 -9.20 1.73 -0.95
CA LEU A 12 -8.69 0.96 -2.09
C LEU A 12 -7.17 0.79 -2.02
N GLY A 13 -6.44 1.86 -1.71
CA GLY A 13 -4.99 1.82 -1.54
C GLY A 13 -4.54 0.86 -0.44
N LEU A 14 -5.26 0.80 0.70
CA LEU A 14 -4.98 -0.18 1.75
C LEU A 14 -5.12 -1.62 1.26
N VAL A 15 -6.20 -1.93 0.53
CA VAL A 15 -6.43 -3.28 0.00
C VAL A 15 -5.32 -3.67 -0.97
N ILE A 16 -4.96 -2.77 -1.89
CA ILE A 16 -3.88 -3.00 -2.86
C ILE A 16 -2.56 -3.27 -2.14
N SER A 17 -2.18 -2.42 -1.18
CA SER A 17 -0.96 -2.61 -0.40
C SER A 17 -0.94 -3.93 0.37
N VAL A 18 -2.05 -4.32 0.99
CA VAL A 18 -2.13 -5.59 1.73
C VAL A 18 -1.99 -6.78 0.80
N VAL A 19 -2.71 -6.79 -0.34
CA VAL A 19 -2.60 -7.87 -1.33
C VAL A 19 -1.17 -7.97 -1.85
N TYR A 20 -0.52 -6.84 -2.11
CA TYR A 20 0.87 -6.81 -2.55
C TYR A 20 1.83 -7.39 -1.49
N LEU A 21 1.74 -6.92 -0.24
CA LEU A 21 2.58 -7.37 0.87
C LEU A 21 2.33 -8.82 1.29
N LEU A 22 1.14 -9.37 1.02
CA LEU A 22 0.87 -10.79 1.22
C LEU A 22 1.61 -11.69 0.21
N ASN A 23 2.14 -11.11 -0.87
CA ASN A 23 2.88 -11.80 -1.93
C ASN A 23 2.19 -13.12 -2.37
N PRO A 24 0.95 -13.08 -2.90
CA PRO A 24 0.19 -14.28 -3.26
C PRO A 24 0.83 -15.06 -4.42
N THR A 25 1.71 -14.42 -5.18
CA THR A 25 2.50 -15.03 -6.25
C THR A 25 3.73 -15.77 -5.73
N ALA A 26 4.00 -15.74 -4.42
CA ALA A 26 5.10 -16.41 -3.74
C ALA A 26 6.47 -16.14 -4.39
N GLY A 27 6.69 -14.91 -4.85
CA GLY A 27 7.92 -14.49 -5.53
C GLY A 27 8.13 -15.05 -6.95
N VAL A 28 7.11 -15.68 -7.54
CA VAL A 28 7.15 -16.12 -8.96
C VAL A 28 6.97 -14.93 -9.91
N ILE A 29 6.21 -13.93 -9.47
CA ILE A 29 5.95 -12.70 -10.21
C ILE A 29 6.21 -11.53 -9.26
N GLU A 30 7.31 -10.84 -9.49
CA GLU A 30 7.77 -9.66 -8.74
C GLU A 30 8.00 -8.50 -9.71
N LEU A 31 7.81 -7.26 -9.26
CA LEU A 31 8.09 -6.10 -10.10
C LEU A 31 9.60 -5.81 -10.09
N ILE A 32 10.25 -5.98 -8.94
CA ILE A 32 11.69 -5.89 -8.77
C ILE A 32 12.19 -7.22 -8.18
N PRO A 33 13.19 -7.87 -8.80
CA PRO A 33 13.70 -9.13 -8.28
C PRO A 33 14.32 -9.00 -6.89
N ASP A 34 13.86 -9.83 -5.96
CA ASP A 34 14.32 -9.86 -4.56
C ASP A 34 15.81 -10.12 -4.35
N ASN A 35 16.45 -10.77 -5.32
CA ASN A 35 17.84 -11.18 -5.24
C ASN A 35 18.85 -10.09 -5.64
N ILE A 36 18.39 -8.88 -5.97
CA ILE A 36 19.30 -7.78 -6.32
C ILE A 36 19.71 -7.04 -5.04
N PRO A 37 21.01 -6.98 -4.71
CA PRO A 37 21.49 -6.22 -3.56
C PRO A 37 20.98 -4.77 -3.58
N TYR A 38 20.61 -4.26 -2.40
CA TYR A 38 20.12 -2.90 -2.16
C TYR A 38 18.74 -2.53 -2.73
N ILE A 39 18.22 -3.24 -3.74
CA ILE A 39 16.97 -2.85 -4.43
C ILE A 39 15.92 -3.96 -4.54
N GLY A 40 16.27 -5.23 -4.39
CA GLY A 40 15.28 -6.31 -4.29
C GLY A 40 14.46 -6.11 -3.02
N ASN A 41 13.14 -5.99 -3.15
CA ASN A 41 12.16 -5.54 -2.15
C ASN A 41 11.82 -4.04 -2.09
N LEU A 42 12.28 -3.21 -3.03
CA LEU A 42 11.97 -1.77 -3.00
C LEU A 42 10.48 -1.49 -3.29
N ASP A 43 9.86 -2.35 -4.07
CA ASP A 43 8.45 -2.38 -4.39
C ASP A 43 7.58 -2.72 -3.16
N GLU A 44 8.00 -3.66 -2.32
CA GLU A 44 7.38 -3.97 -1.01
C GLU A 44 7.50 -2.79 -0.06
N ALA A 45 8.68 -2.15 0.01
CA ALA A 45 8.85 -0.92 0.77
C ALA A 45 7.89 0.18 0.27
N GLY A 46 7.71 0.29 -1.05
CA GLY A 46 6.69 1.13 -1.68
C GLY A 46 5.27 0.79 -1.23
N ALA A 47 4.91 -0.49 -1.22
CA ALA A 47 3.62 -0.97 -0.76
C ALA A 47 3.37 -0.66 0.74
N VAL A 48 4.39 -0.75 1.60
CA VAL A 48 4.33 -0.31 3.00
C VAL A 48 4.10 1.20 3.10
N MET A 49 4.83 2.01 2.32
CA MET A 49 4.64 3.46 2.32
C MET A 49 3.23 3.85 1.89
N LEU A 50 2.69 3.18 0.87
CA LEU A 50 1.30 3.36 0.43
C LEU A 50 0.32 2.98 1.54
N PHE A 51 0.52 1.82 2.20
CA PHE A 51 -0.31 1.35 3.30
C PHE A 51 -0.38 2.39 4.42
N LEU A 52 0.78 2.84 4.91
CA LEU A 52 0.86 3.82 6.01
C LEU A 52 0.24 5.17 5.63
N SER A 53 0.42 5.60 4.37
CA SER A 53 -0.16 6.84 3.87
C SER A 53 -1.69 6.78 3.81
N CYS A 54 -2.24 5.68 3.29
CA CYS A 54 -3.67 5.44 3.23
C CYS A 54 -4.29 5.30 4.63
N LEU A 55 -3.63 4.56 5.53
CA LEU A 55 -4.05 4.43 6.93
C LEU A 55 -4.09 5.81 7.63
N LYS A 56 -3.07 6.64 7.42
CA LYS A 56 -3.04 8.02 7.95
C LYS A 56 -4.21 8.85 7.46
N ILE A 57 -4.58 8.77 6.17
CA ILE A 57 -5.72 9.49 5.59
C ILE A 57 -7.04 9.05 6.25
N LEU A 58 -7.26 7.75 6.40
CA LEU A 58 -8.48 7.24 7.04
C LEU A 58 -8.54 7.61 8.52
N ARG A 59 -7.44 7.48 9.25
CA ARG A 59 -7.36 7.90 10.66
C ARG A 59 -7.67 9.39 10.82
N GLN A 60 -7.07 10.24 10.01
CA GLN A 60 -7.34 11.68 10.05
C GLN A 60 -8.77 12.05 9.63
N SER A 61 -9.40 11.19 8.83
CA SER A 61 -10.80 11.37 8.45
C SER A 61 -11.72 11.04 9.63
N TYR A 62 -11.45 9.94 10.33
CA TYR A 62 -12.19 9.54 11.53
C TYR A 62 -12.10 10.56 12.67
N LEU A 63 -10.93 11.16 12.89
CA LEU A 63 -10.74 12.18 13.94
C LEU A 63 -11.37 13.55 13.63
N ARG A 64 -11.83 13.77 12.39
CA ARG A 64 -12.42 15.04 11.94
C ARG A 64 -13.93 14.99 11.79
N ASP A 65 -14.53 13.81 11.91
CA ASP A 65 -15.96 13.58 11.96
C ASP A 65 -16.40 13.45 13.43
#